data_AF-A0A2G2L6S6-F1
#
_entry.id   AF-A0A2G2L6S6-F1
#
_cell.length_a   1.000
_cell.length_b   1.000
_cell.length_c   1.000
_cell.angle_alpha   90.00
_cell.angle_beta   90.00
_cell.angle_gamma   90.00
#
_symmetry.space_group_name_H-M   'P 1'
#
loop_
_entity.id
_entity.type
_entity.pdbx_description
1 polymer ?
#
loop_
_entity_poly.entity_id
_entity_poly.type
_entity_poly.pdbx_seq_one_letter_code
_entity_poly.pdbx_strand_id
1 'polypeptide(L)' 'MSIINQLESPGHAQFLIATHSPILLSFPGAKVISFDDGKIAEINYKDSSHYQLTKSFLDNPERYFRWLFEENEE' A
#
# COMPACT_ATOMS: atom_id res chain seq x y z
N MET A 1 0.79 2.13 -13.93
CA MET A 1 0.35 0.73 -14.01
C MET A 1 0.09 0.23 -15.45
N SER A 2 -0.02 1.12 -16.47
CA SER A 2 -0.28 0.72 -17.87
C SER A 2 0.71 -0.31 -18.44
N ILE A 3 2.02 -0.12 -18.23
CA ILE A 3 3.05 -1.05 -18.73
C ILE A 3 2.90 -2.45 -18.11
N ILE A 4 2.66 -2.53 -16.79
CA ILE A 4 2.44 -3.81 -16.09
C ILE A 4 1.24 -4.53 -16.71
N ASN A 5 0.12 -3.81 -16.89
CA ASN A 5 -1.09 -4.35 -17.49
C ASN A 5 -0.90 -4.80 -18.96
N GLN A 6 -0.14 -4.04 -19.75
CA GLN A 6 0.14 -4.39 -21.16
C GLN A 6 0.97 -5.66 -21.31
N LEU A 7 1.88 -5.92 -20.36
CA LEU A 7 2.75 -7.09 -20.38
C LEU A 7 2.10 -8.33 -19.75
N GLU A 8 1.28 -8.14 -18.72
CA GLU A 8 0.58 -9.23 -18.03
C GLU A 8 -0.65 -9.72 -18.79
N SER A 9 -1.50 -8.82 -19.30
CA SER A 9 -2.77 -9.17 -19.96
C SER A 9 -2.68 -10.18 -21.12
N PRO A 10 -1.68 -10.12 -22.03
CA PRO A 10 -1.54 -11.14 -23.07
C PRO A 10 -0.87 -12.44 -22.58
N GLY A 11 -0.53 -12.54 -21.30
CA GLY A 11 0.19 -13.68 -20.72
C GLY A 11 1.68 -13.71 -21.04
N HIS A 12 2.26 -12.59 -21.50
CA HIS A 12 3.69 -12.52 -21.85
C HIS A 12 4.59 -12.47 -20.61
N ALA A 13 4.08 -12.02 -19.46
CA ALA A 13 4.85 -11.91 -18.23
C ALA A 13 3.98 -12.12 -16.99
N GLN A 14 4.61 -12.64 -15.94
CA GLN A 14 4.10 -12.62 -14.57
C GLN A 14 5.00 -11.72 -13.72
N PHE A 15 4.40 -10.86 -12.89
CA PHE A 15 5.15 -9.95 -12.03
C PHE A 15 5.05 -10.36 -10.56
N LEU A 16 6.21 -10.42 -9.89
CA LEU A 16 6.31 -10.46 -8.43
C LEU A 16 6.91 -9.13 -7.99
N ILE A 17 6.17 -8.37 -7.19
CA ILE A 17 6.54 -7.01 -6.79
C ILE A 17 6.52 -6.92 -5.26
N ALA A 18 7.67 -6.66 -4.65
CA ALA A 18 7.76 -6.24 -3.26
C ALA A 18 7.59 -4.71 -3.20
N THR A 19 6.53 -4.22 -2.55
CA THR A 19 6.25 -2.78 -2.51
C THR A 19 5.46 -2.40 -1.26
N HIS A 20 5.74 -1.19 -0.76
CA HIS A 20 4.93 -0.53 0.26
C HIS A 20 3.95 0.48 -0.36
N SER A 21 3.94 0.66 -1.69
CA SER A 21 3.08 1.63 -2.36
C SER A 21 1.63 1.15 -2.39
N PRO A 22 0.68 1.84 -1.74
CA PRO A 22 -0.74 1.47 -1.78
C PRO A 22 -1.32 1.48 -3.20
N ILE A 23 -0.76 2.33 -4.08
CA ILE A 23 -1.15 2.43 -5.48
C ILE A 23 -0.90 1.09 -6.19
N LEU A 24 0.29 0.51 -6.01
CA LEU A 24 0.64 -0.77 -6.63
C LEU A 24 -0.03 -1.96 -5.94
N LEU A 25 -0.18 -1.92 -4.61
CA LEU A 25 -0.94 -2.93 -3.86
C LEU A 25 -2.40 -3.00 -4.32
N SER A 26 -2.96 -1.90 -4.80
CA SER A 26 -4.32 -1.82 -5.35
C SER A 26 -4.45 -2.27 -6.81
N PHE A 27 -3.41 -2.85 -7.41
CA PHE A 27 -3.48 -3.32 -8.81
C PHE A 27 -4.62 -4.33 -8.98
N PRO A 28 -5.54 -4.13 -9.94
CA PRO A 28 -6.70 -5.00 -10.12
C PRO A 28 -6.31 -6.46 -10.36
N GLY A 29 -6.95 -7.38 -9.63
CA GLY A 29 -6.69 -8.82 -9.76
C GLY A 29 -5.38 -9.30 -9.13
N ALA A 30 -4.57 -8.41 -8.55
CA ALA A 30 -3.35 -8.81 -7.86
C ALA A 30 -3.66 -9.60 -6.59
N LYS A 31 -2.84 -10.64 -6.35
CA LYS A 31 -2.76 -11.32 -5.05
C LYS A 31 -1.79 -10.55 -4.15
N VAL A 32 -2.26 -10.08 -3.01
CA VAL A 32 -1.42 -9.39 -2.02
C VAL A 32 -0.99 -10.37 -0.95
N ILE A 33 0.32 -10.58 -0.83
CA ILE A 33 0.93 -11.40 0.21
C ILE A 33 1.63 -10.48 1.21
N SER A 34 1.18 -10.49 2.46
CA SER A 34 1.85 -9.84 3.57
C SER A 34 2.87 -10.78 4.23
N PHE A 35 3.96 -10.19 4.69
CA PHE A 35 5.02 -10.81 5.49
C PHE A 35 5.03 -10.26 6.93
N ASP A 36 3.98 -9.53 7.32
CA ASP A 36 3.87 -8.90 8.63
C ASP A 36 3.73 -9.96 9.74
N ASP A 37 4.08 -9.58 10.97
CA ASP A 37 3.99 -10.43 12.17
C ASP A 37 4.71 -11.79 12.06
N GLY A 38 5.73 -11.86 11.20
CA GLY A 38 6.50 -13.08 10.95
C GLY A 38 5.70 -14.18 10.25
N LYS A 39 4.57 -13.84 9.61
CA LYS A 39 3.71 -14.78 8.90
C LYS A 39 3.60 -14.38 7.43
N ILE A 40 3.51 -15.39 6.56
CA ILE A 40 3.19 -15.19 5.15
C ILE A 40 1.70 -15.47 4.98
N ALA A 41 0.94 -14.43 4.63
CA ALA A 41 -0.51 -14.54 4.46
C ALA A 41 -1.02 -13.75 3.26
N GLU A 42 -2.00 -14.30 2.56
CA GLU A 42 -2.76 -13.55 1.56
C GLU A 42 -3.76 -12.64 2.27
N ILE A 43 -3.78 -11.36 1.90
CA ILE A 43 -4.63 -10.33 2.52
C ILE A 43 -5.35 -9.52 1.44
N ASN A 44 -6.41 -8.79 1.83
CA ASN A 44 -6.90 -7.72 0.98
C ASN A 44 -5.92 -6.53 1.05
N TYR A 45 -5.67 -5.85 -0.07
CA TYR A 45 -4.79 -4.66 -0.06
C TYR A 45 -5.27 -3.59 0.94
N LYS A 46 -6.59 -3.51 1.18
CA LYS A 46 -7.19 -2.59 2.15
C LYS A 46 -6.84 -2.92 3.61
N ASP A 47 -6.47 -4.17 3.88
CA ASP A 47 -6.08 -4.63 5.20
C ASP A 47 -4.59 -4.35 5.48
N SER A 48 -3.82 -3.95 4.45
CA SER A 48 -2.40 -3.62 4.62
C SER A 48 -2.21 -2.33 5.44
N SER A 49 -1.18 -2.33 6.29
CA SER A 49 -0.77 -1.18 7.10
C SER A 49 -0.49 0.06 6.22
N HIS A 50 0.17 -0.13 5.08
CA HIS A 50 0.48 0.95 4.14
C HIS A 50 -0.77 1.60 3.54
N TYR A 51 -1.77 0.81 3.16
CA TYR A 51 -3.03 1.34 2.67
C TYR A 51 -3.76 2.12 3.78
N GLN A 52 -3.90 1.53 4.96
CA GLN A 52 -4.63 2.14 6.07
C GLN A 52 -3.98 3.46 6.53
N LEU A 53 -2.65 3.47 6.67
CA LEU A 53 -1.92 4.68 7.04
C LEU A 53 -2.10 5.78 6.00
N THR A 54 -1.92 5.45 4.72
CA THR A 54 -2.04 6.41 3.63
C THR A 54 -3.48 6.94 3.53
N LYS A 55 -4.47 6.05 3.65
CA LYS A 55 -5.89 6.42 3.64
C LYS A 55 -6.23 7.35 4.81
N SER A 56 -5.81 6.99 6.03
CA SER A 56 -6.03 7.81 7.22
C SER A 56 -5.38 9.19 7.11
N PHE A 57 -4.15 9.27 6.58
CA PHE A 57 -3.50 10.55 6.31
C PHE A 57 -4.28 11.39 5.30
N LEU A 58 -4.67 10.81 4.16
CA LEU A 58 -5.42 11.53 3.12
C LEU A 58 -6.82 11.97 3.59
N ASP A 59 -7.45 11.22 4.48
CA ASP A 59 -8.77 11.53 5.04
C ASP A 59 -8.71 12.67 6.06
N ASN A 60 -7.62 12.80 6.82
CA ASN A 60 -7.44 13.87 7.80
C ASN A 60 -5.95 14.18 8.05
N PRO A 61 -5.30 14.99 7.19
CA PRO A 61 -3.88 15.34 7.35
C PRO A 61 -3.60 16.15 8.63
N GLU A 62 -4.54 17.01 9.04
CA GLU A 62 -4.38 17.89 10.21
C GLU A 62 -4.15 17.13 11.51
N ARG A 63 -4.74 15.93 11.64
CA ARG A 63 -4.49 15.05 12.79
C ARG A 63 -3.01 14.67 12.88
N TYR A 64 -2.35 14.45 11.76
CA TYR A 64 -0.93 14.10 11.71
C TYR A 64 -0.04 15.32 11.92
N PHE A 65 -0.41 16.47 11.36
CA PHE A 65 0.31 17.72 11.55
C PHE A 65 0.29 18.21 13.00
N ARG A 66 -0.80 17.95 13.73
CA ARG A 66 -0.85 18.22 15.16
C ARG A 66 0.32 17.56 15.90
N TRP A 67 0.53 16.26 15.71
CA TRP A 67 1.67 15.56 16.33
C TRP A 67 3.02 16.09 15.85
N LEU A 68 3.12 16.53 14.59
CA LEU A 68 4.36 17.06 14.02
C LEU A 68 4.73 18.44 14.58
N PHE A 69 3.74 19.27 14.93
CA PHE A 69 3.92 20.64 15.40
C PHE A 69 3.68 20.81 16.91
N GLU A 70 3.27 19.75 17.63
CA GLU A 70 3.16 19.74 19.10
C GLU A 70 4.52 19.74 19.81
N GLU A 71 5.62 19.42 19.12
CA GLU A 71 6.98 19.67 19.61
C GLU A 71 7.38 21.11 19.30
N ASN A 72 7.17 22.04 20.25
CA ASN A 72 7.95 23.28 20.53
C ASN A 72 7.22 24.19 21.55
N GLU A 73 6.68 23.64 22.65
CA GLU A 73 6.37 24.42 23.85
C GLU A 73 7.27 23.94 25.01
N GLU A 74 8.57 24.25 24.91
CA GLU A 74 9.44 24.42 26.09
C GLU A 74 9.63 25.92 26.37
#